data_AF-A0A9P1I540-F1
#
_entry.id   AF-A0A9P1I540-F1
#
_cell.length_a   1.000
_cell.length_b   1.000
_cell.length_c   1.000
_cell.angle_alpha   90.00
_cell.angle_beta   90.00
_cell.angle_gamma   90.00
#
_symmetry.space_group_name_H-M   'P 1'
#
loop_
_entity.id
_entity.type
_entity.pdbx_description
1 polymer ?
#
loop_
_entity_poly.entity_id
_entity_poly.type
_entity_poly.pdbx_seq_one_letter_code
_entity_poly.pdbx_strand_id
1 'polypeptide(L)'
;MAPAVMTTRYSRIVANDSVTAQNDIITDKKWCQSFPQSLADETSSSKFMTRAMFVAFSCVFRYRKILGDECFKSNYITKSMKIRSLNFENPQSLAISQHLRAAGEAVKDGVLEELAMVITKNKGDVEALEVFSWKMHYDEHNNPSANLVMNGSDNSPIYQLSTINYSGSKSVRDQLVMLVRSLQVICQRILAPLPENYSVNFRLSYMDHTRPDYKVQGFNETKTFYELPEDCQSATLGQLRPGHHGCDLSCSSVFMNDSYEAEMTLKKYTDKLADTLGYDVPNTLYQSFSSDANASNVTQEKTPEPVAQAKKSKVATPDEELIEKVESVQLENSPIKKAVNTRGRRKRGQEEAAAATQQVEEQPPKIDKNKYGRVRSVSVVTPEKRSRRR
;
A
#
# COMPACT_ATOMS: atom_id res chain seq x y z
N MET A 1 -26.95 49.03 -26.56
CA MET A 1 -27.15 48.09 -25.44
C MET A 1 -26.00 47.08 -25.46
N ALA A 2 -25.07 47.19 -24.52
CA ALA A 2 -23.93 46.29 -24.35
C ALA A 2 -24.09 45.55 -23.01
N PRO A 3 -23.72 44.26 -22.90
CA PRO A 3 -23.91 43.53 -21.67
C PRO A 3 -22.83 43.88 -20.64
N ALA A 4 -23.29 44.08 -19.40
CA ALA A 4 -22.44 44.37 -18.25
C ALA A 4 -21.61 43.15 -17.86
N VAL A 5 -20.29 43.32 -17.83
CA VAL A 5 -19.35 42.33 -17.28
C VAL A 5 -19.40 42.42 -15.76
N MET A 6 -20.11 41.47 -15.14
CA MET A 6 -20.06 41.25 -13.70
C MET A 6 -18.66 40.77 -13.32
N THR A 7 -17.83 41.68 -12.79
CA THR A 7 -16.55 41.33 -12.18
C THR A 7 -16.80 40.91 -10.73
N THR A 8 -17.04 39.62 -10.50
CA THR A 8 -17.12 39.08 -9.14
C THR A 8 -15.72 39.06 -8.55
N ARG A 9 -15.41 40.04 -7.71
CA ARG A 9 -14.23 40.04 -6.85
C ARG A 9 -14.36 38.87 -5.87
N TYR A 10 -13.68 37.77 -6.15
CA TYR A 10 -13.45 36.74 -5.16
C TYR A 10 -12.55 37.29 -4.07
N SER A 11 -13.10 37.35 -2.87
CA SER A 11 -12.39 37.58 -1.62
C SER A 11 -11.26 36.58 -1.50
N ARG A 12 -10.03 37.11 -1.56
CA ARG A 12 -8.78 36.47 -1.16
C ARG A 12 -8.94 35.97 0.28
N ILE A 13 -9.31 34.71 0.47
CA ILE A 13 -9.07 34.02 1.73
C ILE A 13 -7.56 33.86 1.79
N VAL A 14 -6.95 34.77 2.53
CA VAL A 14 -5.54 34.70 2.89
C VAL A 14 -5.40 33.41 3.69
N ALA A 15 -4.77 32.42 3.09
CA ALA A 15 -4.18 31.32 3.82
C ALA A 15 -3.33 31.95 4.94
N ASN A 16 -3.63 31.56 6.17
CA ASN A 16 -2.97 32.05 7.36
C ASN A 16 -1.57 31.38 7.43
N ASP A 17 -0.70 31.73 6.47
CA ASP A 17 0.50 30.99 6.08
C ASP A 17 1.78 31.38 6.81
N SER A 18 1.74 32.25 7.83
CA SER A 18 2.98 32.83 8.38
C SER A 18 3.36 32.41 9.80
N VAL A 19 2.63 31.51 10.47
CA VAL A 19 2.94 31.13 11.87
C VAL A 19 3.17 29.62 12.11
N THR A 20 2.84 28.73 11.17
CA THR A 20 2.92 27.26 11.37
C THR A 20 3.99 26.53 10.54
N ALA A 21 4.56 27.14 9.50
CA ALA A 21 5.53 26.47 8.62
C ALA A 21 6.84 26.04 9.33
N GLN A 22 7.23 26.73 10.41
CA GLN A 22 8.49 26.45 11.11
C GLN A 22 8.42 25.25 12.07
N ASN A 23 7.20 24.77 12.38
CA ASN A 23 6.96 23.63 13.29
C ASN A 23 6.60 22.32 12.55
N ASP A 24 6.36 22.39 11.23
CA ASP A 24 5.95 21.25 10.42
C ASP A 24 7.16 20.52 9.79
N ILE A 25 8.07 20.09 10.67
CA ILE A 25 9.25 19.32 10.31
C ILE A 25 9.41 18.09 11.21
N ILE A 26 9.94 17.03 10.63
CA ILE A 26 10.36 15.83 11.35
C ILE A 26 11.87 15.92 11.61
N THR A 27 12.23 15.85 12.89
CA THR A 27 13.62 15.95 13.36
C THR A 27 14.26 14.58 13.68
N ASP A 28 13.52 13.49 13.48
CA ASP A 28 14.06 12.14 13.67
C ASP A 28 15.14 11.84 12.61
N LYS A 29 16.40 11.70 13.06
CA LYS A 29 17.53 11.37 12.19
C LYS A 29 17.32 10.12 11.36
N LYS A 30 16.62 9.09 11.88
CA LYS A 30 16.34 7.86 11.13
C LYS A 30 15.33 8.09 10.01
N TRP A 31 14.31 8.90 10.28
CA TRP A 31 13.38 9.36 9.26
C TRP A 31 14.10 10.12 8.15
N CYS A 32 14.92 11.13 8.51
CA CYS A 32 15.61 11.98 7.53
C CYS A 32 16.59 11.24 6.61
N GLN A 33 17.03 10.02 6.97
CA GLN A 33 17.83 9.16 6.10
C GLN A 33 17.03 8.65 4.90
N SER A 34 15.73 8.43 5.10
CA SER A 34 14.86 7.78 4.12
C SER A 34 13.74 8.67 3.62
N PHE A 35 13.40 9.78 4.27
CA PHE A 35 12.25 10.63 3.91
C PHE A 35 12.55 12.12 4.07
N PRO A 36 11.83 13.02 3.34
CA PRO A 36 11.98 14.47 3.51
C PRO A 36 11.54 14.93 4.90
N GLN A 37 12.12 16.03 5.39
CA GLN A 37 11.82 16.55 6.74
C GLN A 37 10.45 17.22 6.83
N SER A 38 10.08 17.98 5.79
CA SER A 38 8.76 18.55 5.63
C SER A 38 8.10 17.87 4.43
N LEU A 39 6.80 17.64 4.53
CA LEU A 39 5.98 17.01 3.48
C LEU A 39 4.91 17.96 2.94
N ALA A 40 4.98 19.24 3.32
CA ALA A 40 3.99 20.24 2.99
C ALA A 40 4.06 20.68 1.52
N ASP A 41 5.26 20.79 0.95
CA ASP A 41 5.45 21.21 -0.44
C ASP A 41 5.30 20.05 -1.44
N GLU A 42 4.88 20.36 -2.66
CA GLU A 42 4.59 19.40 -3.72
C GLU A 42 5.77 18.48 -4.07
N THR A 43 6.98 19.04 -4.08
CA THR A 43 8.19 18.28 -4.42
C THR A 43 8.55 17.29 -3.32
N SER A 44 8.44 17.70 -2.05
CA SER A 44 8.67 16.79 -0.93
C SER A 44 7.55 15.78 -0.77
N SER A 45 6.29 16.17 -1.00
CA SER A 45 5.11 15.31 -1.02
C SER A 45 5.28 14.17 -2.04
N SER A 46 5.60 14.49 -3.30
CA SER A 46 5.83 13.48 -4.35
C SER A 46 7.03 12.57 -4.03
N LYS A 47 8.14 13.14 -3.55
CA LYS A 47 9.31 12.34 -3.08
C LYS A 47 8.93 11.39 -1.95
N PHE A 48 8.11 11.83 -1.01
CA PHE A 48 7.62 10.99 0.07
C PHE A 48 6.77 9.84 -0.48
N MET A 49 5.81 10.11 -1.37
CA MET A 49 4.94 9.10 -1.97
C MET A 49 5.75 7.99 -2.66
N THR A 50 6.74 8.36 -3.48
CA THR A 50 7.63 7.38 -4.14
C THR A 50 8.36 6.49 -3.15
N ARG A 51 8.85 7.07 -2.04
CA ARG A 51 9.58 6.30 -1.01
C ARG A 51 8.65 5.46 -0.13
N ALA A 52 7.44 5.95 0.15
CA ALA A 52 6.42 5.22 0.88
C ALA A 52 5.94 4.00 0.08
N MET A 53 5.70 4.18 -1.23
CA MET A 53 5.39 3.10 -2.17
C MET A 53 6.48 2.02 -2.19
N PHE A 54 7.75 2.43 -2.25
CA PHE A 54 8.89 1.52 -2.15
C PHE A 54 8.90 0.71 -0.84
N VAL A 55 8.63 1.36 0.29
CA VAL A 55 8.57 0.70 1.61
C VAL A 55 7.39 -0.27 1.68
N ALA A 56 6.19 0.17 1.29
CA ALA A 56 4.98 -0.65 1.35
C ALA A 56 5.12 -1.94 0.52
N PHE A 57 5.52 -1.84 -0.75
CA PHE A 57 5.69 -3.02 -1.57
C PHE A 57 6.89 -3.89 -1.15
N SER A 58 7.94 -3.31 -0.56
CA SER A 58 8.99 -4.12 0.08
C SER A 58 8.43 -4.98 1.22
N CYS A 59 7.54 -4.40 2.04
CA CYS A 59 6.86 -5.13 3.11
C CYS A 59 5.97 -6.25 2.55
N VAL A 60 5.21 -6.00 1.49
CA VAL A 60 4.41 -7.05 0.82
C VAL A 60 5.30 -8.19 0.33
N PHE A 61 6.35 -7.89 -0.45
CA PHE A 61 7.29 -8.89 -0.94
C PHE A 61 7.88 -9.75 0.18
N ARG A 62 8.19 -9.13 1.33
CA ARG A 62 8.78 -9.83 2.47
C ARG A 62 7.79 -10.65 3.27
N TYR A 63 6.63 -10.09 3.58
CA TYR A 63 5.67 -10.70 4.50
C TYR A 63 4.81 -11.77 3.83
N ARG A 64 4.53 -11.62 2.53
CA ARG A 64 3.94 -12.70 1.70
C ARG A 64 4.96 -13.74 1.25
N LYS A 65 6.24 -13.58 1.62
CA LYS A 65 7.35 -14.50 1.28
C LYS A 65 7.50 -14.70 -0.24
N ILE A 66 7.29 -13.63 -1.01
CA ILE A 66 7.42 -13.64 -2.46
C ILE A 66 8.91 -13.68 -2.88
N LEU A 67 9.76 -12.96 -2.14
CA LEU A 67 11.21 -12.97 -2.35
C LEU A 67 11.93 -13.61 -1.17
N GLY A 68 13.12 -14.16 -1.44
CA GLY A 68 14.01 -14.71 -0.42
C GLY A 68 14.59 -13.61 0.49
N ASP A 69 15.06 -14.01 1.68
CA ASP A 69 15.58 -13.08 2.67
C ASP A 69 16.82 -12.31 2.18
N GLU A 70 17.59 -12.84 1.23
CA GLU A 70 18.73 -12.17 0.59
C GLU A 70 18.34 -10.92 -0.23
N CYS A 71 17.07 -10.82 -0.63
CA CYS A 71 16.54 -9.68 -1.36
C CYS A 71 16.28 -8.44 -0.47
N PHE A 72 16.48 -8.55 0.85
CA PHE A 72 16.14 -7.47 1.77
C PHE A 72 17.28 -7.05 2.70
N LYS A 73 17.38 -5.75 2.97
CA LYS A 73 18.29 -5.17 3.96
C LYS A 73 17.50 -4.47 5.07
N SER A 74 18.10 -4.41 6.26
CA SER A 74 17.49 -3.72 7.40
C SER A 74 17.58 -2.21 7.22
N ASN A 75 16.46 -1.52 7.42
CA ASN A 75 16.35 -0.06 7.45
C ASN A 75 15.47 0.37 8.62
N TYR A 76 15.33 1.68 8.81
CA TYR A 76 14.53 2.27 9.88
C TYR A 76 13.61 3.34 9.29
N ILE A 77 12.34 3.33 9.70
CA ILE A 77 11.40 4.43 9.42
C ILE A 77 11.51 5.47 10.54
N THR A 78 11.51 4.99 11.78
CA THR A 78 11.68 5.80 13.00
C THR A 78 12.82 5.21 13.85
N LYS A 79 13.20 5.89 14.94
CA LYS A 79 14.16 5.34 15.91
C LYS A 79 13.80 3.95 16.43
N SER A 80 12.50 3.68 16.64
CA SER A 80 11.99 2.42 17.20
C SER A 80 11.51 1.43 16.14
N MET A 81 11.22 1.88 14.92
CA MET A 81 10.67 1.01 13.88
C MET A 81 11.72 0.60 12.85
N LYS A 82 12.18 -0.65 12.99
CA LYS A 82 13.01 -1.33 12.00
C LYS A 82 12.14 -2.02 10.94
N ILE A 83 12.54 -1.92 9.68
CA ILE A 83 11.90 -2.59 8.55
C ILE A 83 12.95 -3.35 7.73
N ARG A 84 12.50 -4.29 6.90
CA ARG A 84 13.33 -4.93 5.88
C ARG A 84 12.86 -4.48 4.50
N SER A 85 13.63 -3.64 3.83
CA SER A 85 13.29 -3.14 2.49
C SER A 85 14.15 -3.81 1.43
N LEU A 86 13.76 -3.71 0.15
CA LEU A 86 14.52 -4.27 -0.96
C LEU A 86 16.00 -3.82 -0.93
N ASN A 87 16.91 -4.76 -1.17
CA ASN A 87 18.34 -4.55 -1.16
C ASN A 87 18.85 -4.20 -2.57
N PHE A 88 19.28 -2.97 -2.81
CA PHE A 88 19.81 -2.53 -4.11
C PHE A 88 21.09 -3.25 -4.57
N GLU A 89 21.78 -3.96 -3.67
CA GLU A 89 22.93 -4.80 -4.05
C GLU A 89 22.51 -6.14 -4.69
N ASN A 90 21.27 -6.58 -4.45
CA ASN A 90 20.71 -7.76 -5.08
C ASN A 90 20.11 -7.38 -6.45
N PRO A 91 20.52 -7.98 -7.57
CA PRO A 91 20.07 -7.57 -8.92
C PRO A 91 18.55 -7.65 -9.13
N GLN A 92 17.90 -8.70 -8.60
CA GLN A 92 16.45 -8.85 -8.72
C GLN A 92 15.73 -7.75 -7.93
N SER A 93 16.17 -7.50 -6.70
CA SER A 93 15.63 -6.43 -5.86
C SER A 93 15.86 -5.05 -6.47
N LEU A 94 17.01 -4.82 -7.09
CA LEU A 94 17.33 -3.59 -7.80
C LEU A 94 16.38 -3.35 -8.99
N ALA A 95 16.15 -4.37 -9.82
CA ALA A 95 15.21 -4.28 -10.95
C ALA A 95 13.79 -3.91 -10.48
N ILE A 96 13.31 -4.56 -9.43
CA ILE A 96 12.01 -4.24 -8.79
C ILE A 96 11.98 -2.78 -8.34
N SER A 97 13.04 -2.36 -7.66
CA SER A 97 13.16 -1.00 -7.13
C SER A 97 13.17 0.06 -8.23
N GLN A 98 13.72 -0.26 -9.41
CA GLN A 98 13.70 0.62 -10.57
C GLN A 98 12.28 0.78 -11.14
N HIS A 99 11.47 -0.28 -11.17
CA HIS A 99 10.06 -0.19 -11.57
C HIS A 99 9.24 0.66 -10.60
N LEU A 100 9.42 0.47 -9.29
CA LEU A 100 8.76 1.29 -8.26
C LEU A 100 9.18 2.75 -8.36
N ARG A 101 10.47 3.02 -8.61
CA ARG A 101 10.96 4.38 -8.86
C ARG A 101 10.32 4.99 -10.11
N ALA A 102 10.23 4.25 -11.21
CA ALA A 102 9.61 4.74 -12.43
C ALA A 102 8.12 5.07 -12.24
N ALA A 103 7.37 4.25 -11.49
CA ALA A 103 6.01 4.59 -11.08
C ALA A 103 5.96 5.86 -10.21
N GLY A 104 6.96 6.06 -9.34
CA GLY A 104 7.11 7.29 -8.57
C GLY A 104 7.39 8.56 -9.40
N GLU A 105 8.03 8.45 -10.56
CA GLU A 105 8.14 9.59 -11.48
C GLU A 105 6.77 9.96 -12.08
N ALA A 106 5.91 8.97 -12.38
CA ALA A 106 4.52 9.24 -12.76
C ALA A 106 3.68 9.82 -11.61
N VAL A 107 4.03 9.53 -10.35
CA VAL A 107 3.45 10.23 -9.20
C VAL A 107 3.76 11.71 -9.26
N LYS A 108 5.05 12.04 -9.42
CA LYS A 108 5.53 13.42 -9.51
C LYS A 108 4.92 14.19 -10.69
N ASP A 109 4.69 13.50 -11.81
CA ASP A 109 4.06 14.10 -13.00
C ASP A 109 2.54 14.26 -12.87
N GLY A 110 1.92 13.78 -11.78
CA GLY A 110 0.48 13.89 -11.54
C GLY A 110 -0.40 12.92 -12.34
N VAL A 111 0.20 11.90 -12.96
CA VAL A 111 -0.47 11.08 -13.98
C VAL A 111 -0.73 9.63 -13.56
N LEU A 112 -0.17 9.16 -12.43
CA LEU A 112 -0.41 7.81 -11.94
C LEU A 112 -1.78 7.75 -11.24
N GLU A 113 -2.69 6.90 -11.71
CA GLU A 113 -3.97 6.67 -11.02
C GLU A 113 -3.86 5.53 -10.01
N GLU A 114 -3.40 4.36 -10.45
CA GLU A 114 -3.26 3.18 -9.61
C GLU A 114 -1.96 2.44 -9.95
N LEU A 115 -1.24 1.96 -8.93
CA LEU A 115 -0.22 0.93 -9.06
C LEU A 115 -0.65 -0.31 -8.27
N ALA A 116 -0.83 -1.42 -8.97
CA ALA A 116 -1.25 -2.68 -8.38
C ALA A 116 -0.13 -3.72 -8.45
N MET A 117 0.21 -4.34 -7.32
CA MET A 117 0.91 -5.62 -7.31
C MET A 117 -0.11 -6.73 -7.46
N VAL A 118 -0.06 -7.43 -8.58
CA VAL A 118 -1.04 -8.46 -8.96
C VAL A 118 -0.37 -9.83 -8.89
N ILE A 119 -0.93 -10.71 -8.06
CA ILE A 119 -0.53 -12.11 -7.91
C ILE A 119 -1.55 -12.96 -8.65
N THR A 120 -1.07 -13.75 -9.60
CA THR A 120 -1.89 -14.61 -10.46
C THR A 120 -1.44 -16.06 -10.39
N LYS A 121 -2.29 -17.00 -10.84
CA LYS A 121 -1.92 -18.41 -10.90
C LYS A 121 -0.79 -18.64 -11.91
N ASN A 122 -0.93 -18.12 -13.12
CA ASN A 122 0.07 -18.19 -14.17
C ASN A 122 0.48 -16.79 -14.65
N LYS A 123 1.63 -16.73 -15.31
CA LYS A 123 2.13 -15.49 -15.88
C LYS A 123 1.23 -15.04 -17.02
N GLY A 124 0.69 -13.83 -16.90
CA GLY A 124 -0.14 -13.21 -17.93
C GLY A 124 -1.64 -13.31 -17.70
N ASP A 125 -2.09 -14.12 -16.73
CA ASP A 125 -3.52 -14.22 -16.39
C ASP A 125 -4.09 -12.86 -16.01
N VAL A 126 -5.32 -12.56 -16.45
CA VAL A 126 -6.00 -11.30 -16.10
C VAL A 126 -6.58 -11.38 -14.70
N GLU A 127 -7.22 -12.50 -14.39
CA GLU A 127 -7.79 -12.83 -13.09
C GLU A 127 -6.70 -12.97 -12.02
N ALA A 128 -6.84 -12.23 -10.94
CA ALA A 128 -5.89 -12.15 -9.83
C ALA A 128 -6.36 -13.01 -8.65
N LEU A 129 -5.40 -13.70 -8.02
CA LEU A 129 -5.62 -14.37 -6.75
C LEU A 129 -5.54 -13.38 -5.58
N GLU A 130 -4.62 -12.43 -5.69
CA GLU A 130 -4.36 -11.42 -4.67
C GLU A 130 -3.82 -10.14 -5.31
N VAL A 131 -4.30 -8.99 -4.86
CA VAL A 131 -3.93 -7.67 -5.35
C VAL A 131 -3.64 -6.75 -4.16
N PHE A 132 -2.49 -6.06 -4.20
CA PHE A 132 -2.24 -4.90 -3.36
C PHE A 132 -2.30 -3.65 -4.23
N SER A 133 -3.33 -2.83 -4.03
CA SER A 133 -3.68 -1.70 -4.89
C SER A 133 -3.32 -0.38 -4.21
N TRP A 134 -2.38 0.36 -4.80
CA TRP A 134 -1.98 1.70 -4.38
C TRP A 134 -2.67 2.72 -5.29
N LYS A 135 -3.74 3.34 -4.79
CA LYS A 135 -4.54 4.33 -5.54
C LYS A 135 -4.15 5.74 -5.15
N MET A 136 -3.91 6.59 -6.14
CA MET A 136 -3.47 7.97 -5.96
C MET A 136 -4.64 8.95 -5.98
N HIS A 137 -4.48 9.99 -5.18
CA HIS A 137 -5.30 11.20 -5.23
C HIS A 137 -4.35 12.40 -5.32
N TYR A 138 -4.70 13.39 -6.15
CA TYR A 138 -3.92 14.60 -6.30
C TYR A 138 -4.79 15.80 -5.96
N ASP A 139 -4.21 16.77 -5.24
CA ASP A 139 -4.88 18.03 -4.97
C ASP A 139 -4.58 18.99 -6.12
N GLU A 140 -5.47 19.06 -7.11
CA GLU A 140 -5.36 20.08 -8.14
C GLU A 140 -5.82 21.44 -7.58
N HIS A 141 -4.91 22.43 -7.55
CA HIS A 141 -5.21 23.84 -7.29
C HIS A 141 -5.86 24.18 -5.93
N ASN A 142 -5.39 23.58 -4.82
CA ASN A 142 -6.02 23.77 -3.49
C ASN A 142 -7.52 23.44 -3.47
N ASN A 143 -7.97 22.63 -4.42
CA ASN A 143 -9.32 22.12 -4.46
C ASN A 143 -9.22 20.60 -4.28
N PRO A 144 -9.83 20.00 -3.25
CA PRO A 144 -9.83 18.55 -3.05
C PRO A 144 -10.63 17.77 -4.12
N SER A 145 -10.65 18.21 -5.38
CA SER A 145 -11.59 17.74 -6.37
C SER A 145 -11.05 17.90 -7.78
N ALA A 146 -10.28 16.93 -8.25
CA ALA A 146 -10.15 16.68 -9.68
C ALA A 146 -10.29 15.19 -9.92
N ASN A 147 -11.37 14.83 -10.62
CA ASN A 147 -11.80 13.48 -11.03
C ASN A 147 -12.77 12.71 -10.10
N LEU A 148 -13.46 13.38 -9.18
CA LEU A 148 -14.70 12.86 -8.60
C LEU A 148 -15.92 13.25 -9.45
N VAL A 149 -15.95 12.82 -10.72
CA VAL A 149 -17.17 12.87 -11.54
C VAL A 149 -17.40 11.50 -12.15
N MET A 150 -17.77 10.52 -11.32
CA MET A 150 -18.45 9.30 -11.78
C MET A 150 -19.32 8.76 -10.64
N ASN A 151 -20.60 9.14 -10.64
CA ASN A 151 -21.76 8.32 -10.25
C ASN A 151 -21.62 7.39 -9.03
N GLY A 152 -21.07 7.87 -7.92
CA GLY A 152 -21.05 7.16 -6.64
C GLY A 152 -21.64 8.06 -5.56
N SER A 153 -22.51 7.50 -4.72
CA SER A 153 -23.07 8.18 -3.53
C SER A 153 -21.96 8.87 -2.72
N ASP A 154 -22.31 9.97 -2.04
CA ASP A 154 -21.46 10.82 -1.18
C ASP A 154 -20.64 10.08 -0.08
N ASN A 155 -20.73 8.75 0.00
CA ASN A 155 -20.07 7.87 0.95
C ASN A 155 -18.98 6.96 0.34
N SER A 156 -18.55 7.16 -0.91
CA SER A 156 -17.42 6.40 -1.45
C SER A 156 -16.13 6.70 -0.66
N PRO A 157 -15.29 5.70 -0.32
CA PRO A 157 -13.99 5.93 0.35
C PRO A 157 -13.13 6.98 -0.35
N ILE A 158 -13.23 7.08 -1.69
CA ILE A 158 -12.53 8.08 -2.52
C ILE A 158 -13.04 9.50 -2.23
N TYR A 159 -14.35 9.68 -2.03
CA TYR A 159 -14.93 10.96 -1.62
C TYR A 159 -14.46 11.34 -0.22
N GLN A 160 -14.45 10.40 0.72
CA GLN A 160 -13.97 10.66 2.07
C GLN A 160 -12.45 10.94 2.11
N LEU A 161 -11.63 10.29 1.28
CA LEU A 161 -10.20 10.62 1.11
C LEU A 161 -9.99 12.05 0.62
N SER A 162 -10.87 12.56 -0.25
CA SER A 162 -10.84 13.96 -0.69
C SER A 162 -11.12 14.94 0.46
N THR A 163 -11.84 14.52 1.50
CA THR A 163 -12.13 15.37 2.68
C THR A 163 -11.03 15.38 3.74
N ILE A 164 -10.06 14.45 3.68
CA ILE A 164 -8.99 14.38 4.67
C ILE A 164 -7.92 15.40 4.31
N ASN A 165 -7.72 16.37 5.20
CA ASN A 165 -6.74 17.43 5.02
C ASN A 165 -5.35 17.01 5.50
N TYR A 166 -4.31 17.56 4.87
CA TYR A 166 -2.94 17.48 5.37
C TYR A 166 -2.87 17.98 6.81
N SER A 167 -2.45 17.11 7.73
CA SER A 167 -2.43 17.38 9.18
C SER A 167 -1.00 17.54 9.73
N GLY A 168 -0.05 17.85 8.85
CA GLY A 168 1.36 18.00 9.17
C GLY A 168 2.19 16.72 8.98
N SER A 169 3.48 16.91 8.75
CA SER A 169 4.48 15.91 8.41
C SER A 169 4.53 14.78 9.45
N LYS A 170 4.43 15.13 10.74
CA LYS A 170 4.43 14.14 11.84
C LYS A 170 3.24 13.18 11.74
N SER A 171 2.04 13.70 11.45
CA SER A 171 0.85 12.85 11.24
C SER A 171 1.07 11.90 10.06
N VAL A 172 1.65 12.37 8.96
CA VAL A 172 1.94 11.53 7.78
C VAL A 172 3.01 10.46 8.06
N ARG A 173 4.02 10.77 8.88
CA ARG A 173 4.96 9.75 9.39
C ARG A 173 4.20 8.67 10.17
N ASP A 174 3.30 9.08 11.05
CA ASP A 174 2.56 8.16 11.91
C ASP A 174 1.60 7.29 11.07
N GLN A 175 0.96 7.86 10.05
CA GLN A 175 0.21 7.14 9.01
C GLN A 175 1.06 6.07 8.32
N LEU A 176 2.28 6.40 7.88
CA LEU A 176 3.18 5.41 7.25
C LEU A 176 3.59 4.30 8.23
N VAL A 177 3.83 4.64 9.51
CA VAL A 177 4.13 3.63 10.53
C VAL A 177 2.94 2.69 10.70
N MET A 178 1.71 3.21 10.80
CA MET A 178 0.50 2.39 10.88
C MET A 178 0.29 1.54 9.63
N LEU A 179 0.48 2.09 8.43
CA LEU A 179 0.34 1.36 7.18
C LEU A 179 1.28 0.13 7.11
N VAL A 180 2.54 0.31 7.49
CA VAL A 180 3.51 -0.81 7.51
C VAL A 180 3.13 -1.87 8.54
N ARG A 181 2.51 -1.47 9.65
CA ARG A 181 2.02 -2.39 10.68
C ARG A 181 0.78 -3.14 10.21
N SER A 182 -0.16 -2.47 9.53
CA SER A 182 -1.30 -3.11 8.87
C SER A 182 -0.83 -4.14 7.84
N LEU A 183 0.16 -3.80 7.01
CA LEU A 183 0.78 -4.72 6.06
C LEU A 183 1.37 -5.95 6.73
N GLN A 184 2.03 -5.77 7.88
CA GLN A 184 2.57 -6.90 8.65
C GLN A 184 1.44 -7.81 9.15
N VAL A 185 0.38 -7.24 9.74
CA VAL A 185 -0.75 -8.01 10.27
C VAL A 185 -1.47 -8.75 9.16
N ILE A 186 -1.85 -8.05 8.08
CA ILE A 186 -2.65 -8.68 7.03
C ILE A 186 -1.87 -9.80 6.33
N CYS A 187 -0.60 -9.59 6.02
CA CYS A 187 0.21 -10.57 5.30
C CYS A 187 0.62 -11.78 6.15
N GLN A 188 0.79 -11.61 7.47
CA GLN A 188 1.32 -12.66 8.35
C GLN A 188 0.25 -13.37 9.17
N ARG A 189 -0.89 -12.72 9.46
CA ARG A 189 -1.90 -13.23 10.40
C ARG A 189 -3.26 -13.48 9.77
N ILE A 190 -3.65 -12.65 8.79
CA ILE A 190 -5.00 -12.71 8.20
C ILE A 190 -4.98 -13.55 6.92
N LEU A 191 -4.07 -13.23 5.99
CA LEU A 191 -4.01 -13.91 4.69
C LEU A 191 -3.44 -15.32 4.83
N ALA A 192 -4.13 -16.29 4.25
CA ALA A 192 -3.60 -17.64 4.09
C ALA A 192 -2.31 -17.63 3.22
N PRO A 193 -1.45 -18.65 3.34
CA PRO A 193 -0.23 -18.74 2.53
C PRO A 193 -0.53 -18.74 1.03
N LEU A 194 0.33 -18.09 0.24
CA LEU A 194 0.27 -18.19 -1.22
C LEU A 194 0.46 -19.66 -1.67
N PRO A 195 -0.13 -20.06 -2.81
CA PRO A 195 0.09 -21.39 -3.38
C PRO A 195 1.56 -21.57 -3.78
N GLU A 196 1.98 -22.82 -4.03
CA GLU A 196 3.37 -23.10 -4.44
C GLU A 196 3.72 -22.47 -5.80
N ASN A 197 2.74 -22.37 -6.70
CA ASN A 197 2.90 -21.81 -8.03
C ASN A 197 2.00 -20.57 -8.17
N TYR A 198 2.63 -19.44 -8.43
CA TYR A 198 1.98 -18.17 -8.72
C TYR A 198 2.90 -17.33 -9.59
N SER A 199 2.44 -16.19 -10.08
CA SER A 199 3.25 -15.18 -10.76
C SER A 199 2.94 -13.81 -10.20
N VAL A 200 3.93 -12.92 -10.12
CA VAL A 200 3.77 -11.56 -9.60
C VAL A 200 4.10 -10.54 -10.67
N ASN A 201 3.20 -9.59 -10.86
CA ASN A 201 3.31 -8.53 -11.85
C ASN A 201 2.95 -7.19 -11.19
N PHE A 202 3.62 -6.11 -11.58
CA PHE A 202 3.10 -4.78 -11.35
C PHE A 202 2.26 -4.36 -12.55
N ARG A 203 1.10 -3.79 -12.29
CA ARG A 203 0.25 -3.17 -13.30
C ARG A 203 -0.02 -1.74 -12.84
N LEU A 204 -0.14 -0.80 -13.78
CA LEU A 204 -0.56 0.56 -13.47
C LEU A 204 -1.59 1.09 -14.46
N SER A 205 -2.42 2.01 -13.99
CA SER A 205 -3.31 2.83 -14.81
C SER A 205 -2.93 4.31 -14.69
N TYR A 206 -3.39 5.10 -15.64
CA TYR A 206 -3.13 6.53 -15.71
C TYR A 206 -4.40 7.34 -15.49
N MET A 207 -4.23 8.55 -14.96
CA MET A 207 -5.30 9.55 -14.90
C MET A 207 -5.83 9.89 -16.30
N ASP A 208 -7.11 10.22 -16.39
CA ASP A 208 -7.79 10.49 -17.68
C ASP A 208 -7.13 11.60 -18.50
N HIS A 209 -6.58 12.62 -17.83
CA HIS A 209 -5.92 13.75 -18.49
C HIS A 209 -4.53 13.41 -19.08
N THR A 210 -4.03 12.19 -18.86
CA THR A 210 -2.68 11.77 -19.28
C THR A 210 -2.55 11.69 -20.80
N ARG A 211 -1.48 12.26 -21.35
CA ARG A 211 -1.23 12.26 -22.80
C ARG A 211 -1.08 10.85 -23.39
N PRO A 212 -1.64 10.55 -24.59
CA PRO A 212 -1.57 9.23 -25.25
C PRO A 212 -0.18 8.60 -25.36
N ASP A 213 0.83 9.43 -25.56
CA ASP A 213 2.22 9.03 -25.76
C ASP A 213 3.00 8.86 -24.44
N TYR A 214 2.42 9.21 -23.29
CA TYR A 214 3.09 9.06 -21.99
C TYR A 214 3.35 7.57 -21.67
N LYS A 215 4.59 7.26 -21.27
CA LYS A 215 5.02 5.91 -20.93
C LYS A 215 5.90 5.92 -19.68
N VAL A 216 5.47 5.21 -18.65
CA VAL A 216 6.34 4.87 -17.51
C VAL A 216 7.41 3.89 -17.98
N GLN A 217 8.66 4.23 -17.70
CA GLN A 217 9.80 3.40 -18.09
C GLN A 217 9.72 2.01 -17.46
N GLY A 218 9.93 0.98 -18.27
CA GLY A 218 9.90 -0.42 -17.84
C GLY A 218 8.50 -1.04 -17.77
N PHE A 219 7.43 -0.29 -18.09
CA PHE A 219 6.07 -0.81 -18.16
C PHE A 219 5.58 -0.87 -19.61
N ASN A 220 5.11 -2.06 -20.00
CA ASN A 220 4.58 -2.33 -21.33
C ASN A 220 3.10 -2.00 -21.40
N GLU A 221 2.64 -1.52 -22.54
CA GLU A 221 1.22 -1.24 -22.76
C GLU A 221 0.40 -2.53 -22.80
N THR A 222 -0.76 -2.52 -22.15
CA THR A 222 -1.70 -3.65 -22.13
C THR A 222 -3.13 -3.13 -22.22
N LYS A 223 -4.05 -3.98 -22.67
CA LYS A 223 -5.48 -3.68 -22.74
C LYS A 223 -6.23 -4.09 -21.47
N THR A 224 -5.58 -4.88 -20.63
CA THR A 224 -6.20 -5.49 -19.44
C THR A 224 -5.44 -5.06 -18.18
N PHE A 225 -6.19 -4.64 -17.16
CA PHE A 225 -5.64 -4.31 -15.86
C PHE A 225 -5.58 -5.54 -14.98
N TYR A 226 -6.57 -5.81 -14.15
CA TYR A 226 -6.75 -7.11 -13.51
C TYR A 226 -8.25 -7.33 -13.29
N GLU A 227 -8.63 -8.58 -13.09
CA GLU A 227 -10.00 -8.94 -12.69
C GLU A 227 -9.92 -9.64 -11.34
N LEU A 228 -10.88 -9.36 -10.47
CA LEU A 228 -11.02 -10.03 -9.18
C LEU A 228 -12.11 -11.10 -9.29
N PRO A 229 -11.88 -12.32 -8.78
CA PRO A 229 -12.92 -13.34 -8.63
C PRO A 229 -14.09 -12.84 -7.77
N GLU A 230 -15.28 -13.40 -7.96
CA GLU A 230 -16.48 -13.02 -7.21
C GLU A 230 -16.37 -13.28 -5.70
N ASP A 231 -15.60 -14.29 -5.29
CA ASP A 231 -15.38 -14.66 -3.89
C ASP A 231 -14.23 -13.87 -3.23
N CYS A 232 -13.56 -12.98 -3.97
CA CYS A 232 -12.44 -12.20 -3.48
C CYS A 232 -12.87 -11.23 -2.37
N GLN A 233 -12.23 -11.30 -1.20
CA GLN A 233 -12.47 -10.37 -0.10
C GLN A 233 -11.48 -9.20 -0.16
N SER A 234 -11.91 -8.01 0.25
CA SER A 234 -11.09 -6.78 0.21
C SER A 234 -11.03 -6.08 1.56
N ALA A 235 -9.88 -5.52 1.91
CA ALA A 235 -9.68 -4.74 3.13
C ALA A 235 -8.81 -3.50 2.86
N THR A 236 -9.18 -2.36 3.46
CA THR A 236 -8.36 -1.14 3.48
C THR A 236 -7.22 -1.29 4.49
N LEU A 237 -5.98 -1.03 4.08
CA LEU A 237 -4.79 -1.16 4.93
C LEU A 237 -4.40 0.16 5.59
N GLY A 238 -4.67 1.27 4.91
CA GLY A 238 -4.41 2.60 5.41
C GLY A 238 -4.19 3.60 4.28
N GLN A 239 -4.18 4.86 4.67
CA GLN A 239 -4.07 6.00 3.79
C GLN A 239 -2.86 6.86 4.14
N LEU A 240 -2.30 7.55 3.15
CA LEU A 240 -1.24 8.54 3.35
C LEU A 240 -1.69 9.88 2.79
N ARG A 241 -1.48 10.95 3.56
CA ARG A 241 -1.91 12.30 3.16
C ARG A 241 -0.82 13.36 3.37
N PRO A 242 0.26 13.38 2.55
CA PRO A 242 1.19 14.50 2.48
C PRO A 242 0.53 15.76 1.84
N GLY A 243 1.25 16.87 1.77
CA GLY A 243 0.67 18.19 1.50
C GLY A 243 -0.06 18.38 0.17
N HIS A 244 0.30 17.61 -0.87
CA HIS A 244 -0.26 17.78 -2.22
C HIS A 244 -0.73 16.47 -2.87
N HIS A 245 -0.61 15.36 -2.15
CA HIS A 245 -0.92 14.03 -2.67
C HIS A 245 -1.71 13.26 -1.61
N GLY A 246 -2.46 12.26 -2.05
CA GLY A 246 -3.08 11.27 -1.20
C GLY A 246 -2.87 9.89 -1.80
N CYS A 247 -2.88 8.87 -0.96
CA CYS A 247 -3.13 7.51 -1.44
C CYS A 247 -3.98 6.70 -0.48
N ASP A 248 -4.64 5.71 -1.07
CA ASP A 248 -5.20 4.57 -0.37
C ASP A 248 -4.43 3.30 -0.76
N LEU A 249 -4.10 2.48 0.23
CA LEU A 249 -3.59 1.14 -0.02
C LEU A 249 -4.61 0.11 0.47
N SER A 250 -5.08 -0.72 -0.45
CA SER A 250 -6.01 -1.81 -0.16
C SER A 250 -5.43 -3.17 -0.57
N CYS A 251 -5.98 -4.23 0.00
CA CYS A 251 -5.66 -5.61 -0.34
C CYS A 251 -6.93 -6.38 -0.67
N SER A 252 -6.99 -6.95 -1.87
CA SER A 252 -8.03 -7.87 -2.30
C SER A 252 -7.41 -9.25 -2.45
N SER A 253 -7.98 -10.30 -1.84
CA SER A 253 -7.40 -11.64 -1.88
C SER A 253 -8.46 -12.73 -1.74
N VAL A 254 -8.33 -13.79 -2.53
CA VAL A 254 -9.07 -15.06 -2.30
C VAL A 254 -8.55 -15.82 -1.08
N PHE A 255 -7.42 -15.38 -0.51
CA PHE A 255 -6.82 -15.94 0.71
C PHE A 255 -7.25 -15.21 1.98
N MET A 256 -8.20 -14.29 1.87
CA MET A 256 -8.85 -13.62 2.98
C MET A 256 -10.23 -14.22 3.16
N ASN A 257 -10.49 -14.78 4.35
CA ASN A 257 -11.76 -15.49 4.61
C ASN A 257 -12.96 -14.54 4.70
N ASP A 258 -12.79 -13.44 5.42
CA ASP A 258 -13.85 -12.47 5.70
C ASP A 258 -13.23 -11.07 5.78
N SER A 259 -13.73 -10.16 4.94
CA SER A 259 -13.26 -8.77 4.85
C SER A 259 -13.55 -7.96 6.11
N TYR A 260 -14.72 -8.17 6.73
CA TYR A 260 -15.13 -7.48 7.95
C TYR A 260 -14.27 -7.91 9.14
N GLU A 261 -14.04 -9.21 9.31
CA GLU A 261 -13.15 -9.73 10.36
C GLU A 261 -11.71 -9.24 10.17
N ALA A 262 -11.24 -9.20 8.92
CA ALA A 262 -9.93 -8.67 8.57
C ALA A 262 -9.79 -7.20 8.98
N GLU A 263 -10.74 -6.35 8.59
CA GLU A 263 -10.73 -4.92 8.92
C GLU A 263 -10.90 -4.65 10.42
N MET A 264 -11.75 -5.43 11.11
CA MET A 264 -11.88 -5.37 12.58
C MET A 264 -10.57 -5.74 13.28
N THR A 265 -9.86 -6.76 12.79
CA THR A 265 -8.58 -7.19 13.34
C THR A 265 -7.51 -6.12 13.12
N LEU A 266 -7.47 -5.54 11.92
CA LEU A 266 -6.60 -4.42 11.60
C LEU A 266 -6.87 -3.24 12.52
N LYS A 267 -8.13 -2.81 12.64
CA LYS A 267 -8.54 -1.69 13.49
C LYS A 267 -8.14 -1.87 14.94
N LYS A 268 -8.47 -3.02 15.54
CA LYS A 268 -8.10 -3.33 16.93
C LYS A 268 -6.59 -3.26 17.14
N TYR A 269 -5.81 -3.76 16.18
CA TYR A 269 -4.36 -3.75 16.27
C TYR A 269 -3.79 -2.33 16.10
N THR A 270 -4.28 -1.56 15.13
CA THR A 270 -3.82 -0.19 14.87
C THR A 270 -4.20 0.76 16.00
N ASP A 271 -5.40 0.67 16.55
CA ASP A 271 -5.86 1.52 17.66
C ASP A 271 -4.98 1.27 18.91
N LYS A 272 -4.79 0.01 19.29
CA LYS A 272 -3.95 -0.34 20.44
C LYS A 272 -2.50 0.10 20.26
N LEU A 273 -1.98 0.01 19.03
CA LEU A 273 -0.62 0.45 18.73
C LEU A 273 -0.52 1.99 18.72
N ALA A 274 -1.52 2.67 18.19
CA ALA A 274 -1.62 4.12 18.20
C ALA A 274 -1.61 4.66 19.64
N ASP A 275 -2.42 4.07 20.52
CA ASP A 275 -2.46 4.41 21.95
C ASP A 275 -1.09 4.22 22.61
N THR A 276 -0.42 3.11 22.30
CA THR A 276 0.90 2.76 22.86
C THR A 276 1.98 3.74 22.40
N LEU A 277 1.92 4.19 21.15
CA LEU A 277 2.91 5.09 20.55
C LEU A 277 2.56 6.58 20.72
N GLY A 278 1.35 6.89 21.21
CA GLY A 278 0.82 8.24 21.30
C GLY A 278 0.60 8.87 19.93
N TYR A 279 0.20 8.08 18.94
CA TYR A 279 -0.04 8.55 17.57
C TYR A 279 -1.51 8.90 17.37
N ASP A 280 -1.75 9.99 16.65
CA ASP A 280 -3.09 10.36 16.20
C ASP A 280 -3.32 9.72 14.83
N VAL A 281 -4.10 8.65 14.80
CA VAL A 281 -4.40 7.91 13.58
C VAL A 281 -5.72 8.44 13.04
N PRO A 282 -5.73 9.05 11.84
CA PRO A 282 -6.99 9.43 11.22
C PRO A 282 -7.85 8.18 11.05
N ASN A 283 -9.16 8.29 11.29
CA ASN A 283 -10.08 7.16 11.11
C ASN A 283 -9.86 6.53 9.73
N THR A 284 -9.24 5.34 9.72
CA THR A 284 -9.08 4.57 8.50
C THR A 284 -10.47 4.22 7.99
N LEU A 285 -10.70 4.50 6.71
CA LEU A 285 -11.97 4.27 6.05
C LEU A 285 -12.05 2.80 5.64
N TYR A 286 -12.38 1.97 6.62
CA TYR A 286 -12.64 0.56 6.41
C TYR A 286 -13.92 0.40 5.60
N GLN A 287 -13.82 -0.33 4.50
CA GLN A 287 -14.91 -0.45 3.53
C GLN A 287 -16.09 -1.23 4.11
N SER A 288 -15.80 -2.25 4.94
CA SER A 288 -16.81 -3.12 5.56
C SER A 288 -17.63 -2.44 6.65
N PHE A 289 -17.17 -1.32 7.22
CA PHE A 289 -17.94 -0.55 8.23
C PHE A 289 -18.88 0.49 7.60
N SER A 290 -18.78 0.73 6.30
CA SER A 290 -19.65 1.65 5.59
C SER A 290 -20.97 0.93 5.24
N SER A 291 -21.78 0.63 6.24
CA SER A 291 -23.17 0.24 6.03
C SER A 291 -24.01 1.46 5.68
N ASP A 292 -24.93 1.29 4.73
CA ASP A 292 -25.85 2.30 4.24
C ASP A 292 -26.51 3.16 5.33
N ALA A 293 -26.70 4.44 4.96
CA ALA A 293 -27.35 5.48 5.75
C ALA A 293 -28.78 5.11 6.16
N ASN A 294 -28.99 4.71 7.43
CA ASN A 294 -30.26 4.91 8.16
C ASN A 294 -30.20 4.52 9.66
N ALA A 295 -29.08 4.79 10.35
CA ALA A 295 -29.08 4.79 11.82
C ALA A 295 -29.14 6.23 12.32
N SER A 296 -30.38 6.73 12.37
CA SER A 296 -30.79 8.01 12.93
C SER A 296 -30.12 8.33 14.26
N ASN A 297 -29.83 9.62 14.44
CA ASN A 297 -29.64 10.29 15.71
C ASN A 297 -30.47 9.65 16.84
N VAL A 298 -29.80 9.09 17.84
CA VAL A 298 -30.36 8.98 19.19
C VAL A 298 -29.36 9.61 20.15
N THR A 299 -29.60 10.89 20.40
CA THR A 299 -29.14 11.58 21.60
C THR A 299 -29.69 10.84 22.82
N GLN A 300 -28.83 10.47 23.77
CA GLN A 300 -29.26 10.31 25.16
C GLN A 300 -28.32 11.06 26.09
N GLU A 301 -28.92 12.03 26.77
CA GLU A 301 -28.36 12.86 27.82
C GLU A 301 -28.64 12.21 29.20
N LYS A 302 -27.63 12.25 30.09
CA LYS A 302 -27.64 12.26 31.58
C LYS A 302 -28.19 11.02 32.33
N THR A 303 -27.66 10.60 33.50
CA THR A 303 -27.10 11.34 34.68
C THR A 303 -26.26 10.34 35.56
N PRO A 304 -25.47 10.79 36.57
CA PRO A 304 -24.34 10.04 37.16
C PRO A 304 -24.58 9.39 38.54
N GLU A 305 -23.54 8.65 38.99
CA GLU A 305 -23.13 8.19 40.35
C GLU A 305 -23.59 6.80 40.88
N PRO A 306 -22.87 6.17 41.85
CA PRO A 306 -21.53 6.42 42.39
C PRO A 306 -20.59 5.18 42.41
N VAL A 307 -19.34 5.45 42.81
CA VAL A 307 -18.17 4.57 42.90
C VAL A 307 -18.31 3.43 43.93
N ALA A 308 -17.89 2.22 43.56
CA ALA A 308 -17.40 1.21 44.52
C ALA A 308 -16.14 0.51 43.96
N GLN A 309 -15.06 0.61 44.73
CA GLN A 309 -13.76 0.00 44.47
C GLN A 309 -13.81 -1.52 44.70
N ALA A 310 -13.29 -2.32 43.75
CA ALA A 310 -12.93 -3.70 44.00
C ALA A 310 -11.63 -4.07 43.27
N LYS A 311 -10.84 -4.89 43.96
CA LYS A 311 -9.39 -5.12 43.82
C LYS A 311 -9.01 -5.84 42.51
N LYS A 312 -7.91 -5.40 41.91
CA LYS A 312 -7.19 -6.04 40.81
C LYS A 312 -6.67 -7.43 41.20
N SER A 313 -7.14 -8.46 40.51
CA SER A 313 -6.38 -9.69 40.25
C SER A 313 -5.99 -9.68 38.77
N LYS A 314 -4.68 -9.63 38.51
CA LYS A 314 -4.09 -9.57 37.17
C LYS A 314 -3.99 -11.00 36.63
N VAL A 315 -4.96 -11.42 35.84
CA VAL A 315 -4.86 -12.62 34.99
C VAL A 315 -4.62 -12.09 33.58
N ALA A 316 -3.42 -12.33 33.05
CA ALA A 316 -3.08 -11.96 31.68
C ALA A 316 -3.99 -12.74 30.72
N THR A 317 -4.73 -12.01 29.89
CA THR A 317 -5.51 -12.60 28.80
C THR A 317 -4.58 -13.05 27.67
N PRO A 318 -4.95 -14.05 26.85
CA PRO A 318 -4.14 -14.56 25.73
C PRO A 318 -3.62 -13.49 24.75
N ASP A 319 -4.27 -12.32 24.73
CA ASP A 319 -3.97 -11.19 23.86
C ASP A 319 -2.78 -10.30 24.30
N GLU A 320 -2.32 -10.39 25.55
CA GLU A 320 -1.10 -9.69 26.00
C GLU A 320 0.17 -10.41 25.48
N GLU A 321 0.14 -11.73 25.41
CA GLU A 321 1.23 -12.58 24.88
C GLU A 321 1.43 -12.39 23.36
N LEU A 322 0.39 -11.92 22.66
CA LEU A 322 0.33 -11.75 21.20
C LEU A 322 1.08 -10.52 20.66
N ILE A 323 1.37 -9.53 21.52
CA ILE A 323 2.09 -8.30 21.18
C ILE A 323 3.56 -8.43 21.53
N GLU A 324 3.86 -9.04 22.67
CA GLU A 324 5.23 -9.32 23.09
C GLU A 324 5.94 -10.25 22.09
N LYS A 325 5.19 -11.20 21.48
CA LYS A 325 5.69 -12.03 20.36
C LYS A 325 6.00 -11.24 19.08
N VAL A 326 5.41 -10.07 18.85
CA VAL A 326 5.71 -9.24 17.67
C VAL A 326 6.95 -8.38 17.90
N GLU A 327 7.12 -7.86 19.11
CA GLU A 327 8.30 -7.09 19.49
C GLU A 327 9.53 -8.01 19.65
N SER A 328 9.36 -9.24 20.13
CA SER A 328 10.46 -10.22 20.24
C SER A 328 10.90 -10.76 18.88
N VAL A 329 10.00 -10.92 17.90
CA VAL A 329 10.36 -11.28 16.52
C VAL A 329 11.18 -10.19 15.80
N GLN A 330 11.13 -8.93 16.25
CA GLN A 330 12.03 -7.87 15.77
C GLN A 330 13.45 -7.96 16.35
N LEU A 331 13.66 -8.70 17.43
CA LEU A 331 14.94 -8.80 18.15
C LEU A 331 15.74 -10.10 17.87
N GLU A 332 15.11 -11.22 17.51
CA GLU A 332 15.80 -12.52 17.49
C GLU A 332 16.46 -12.99 16.18
N ASN A 333 16.37 -12.25 15.07
CA ASN A 333 17.00 -12.71 13.81
C ASN A 333 18.32 -11.99 13.51
N SER A 334 19.40 -12.45 14.16
CA SER A 334 20.78 -12.06 13.84
C SER A 334 21.68 -13.31 13.79
N PRO A 335 22.11 -13.79 12.59
CA PRO A 335 23.11 -14.84 12.52
C PRO A 335 24.52 -14.24 12.49
N ILE A 336 25.24 -14.43 13.60
CA ILE A 336 26.70 -14.34 13.65
C ILE A 336 27.29 -15.48 12.83
N LYS A 337 28.12 -15.13 11.85
CA LYS A 337 28.83 -16.06 10.96
C LYS A 337 29.88 -16.88 11.74
N LYS A 338 29.99 -18.18 11.42
CA LYS A 338 31.30 -18.86 11.35
C LYS A 338 31.39 -19.66 10.06
N ALA A 339 32.43 -19.34 9.29
CA ALA A 339 32.80 -19.97 8.04
C ALA A 339 33.52 -21.30 8.28
N VAL A 340 33.27 -22.30 7.43
CA VAL A 340 34.20 -23.40 7.17
C VAL A 340 34.23 -23.65 5.66
N ASN A 341 35.44 -23.53 5.12
CA ASN A 341 35.85 -23.92 3.77
C ASN A 341 35.75 -25.43 3.57
N THR A 342 35.30 -25.88 2.40
CA THR A 342 35.95 -26.98 1.67
C THR A 342 35.69 -26.91 0.16
N ARG A 343 36.81 -26.98 -0.58
CA ARG A 343 36.92 -27.19 -2.03
C ARG A 343 36.42 -28.58 -2.43
N GLY A 344 35.89 -28.74 -3.65
CA GLY A 344 35.83 -30.06 -4.27
C GLY A 344 35.03 -30.23 -5.57
N ARG A 345 35.71 -30.05 -6.71
CA ARG A 345 35.76 -30.96 -7.88
C ARG A 345 34.55 -31.11 -8.85
N ARG A 346 34.91 -31.00 -10.15
CA ARG A 346 34.16 -31.13 -11.41
C ARG A 346 33.62 -32.55 -11.74
N LYS A 347 32.55 -32.61 -12.57
CA LYS A 347 32.31 -33.41 -13.81
C LYS A 347 30.87 -33.07 -14.32
N ARG A 348 30.57 -32.59 -15.54
CA ARG A 348 30.61 -33.07 -16.96
C ARG A 348 29.63 -34.22 -17.32
N GLY A 349 28.74 -33.95 -18.29
CA GLY A 349 27.81 -34.84 -19.05
C GLY A 349 26.45 -34.14 -19.26
N GLN A 350 26.08 -33.62 -20.45
CA GLN A 350 25.39 -34.27 -21.60
C GLN A 350 24.08 -34.98 -21.18
N GLU A 351 22.91 -34.91 -21.84
CA GLU A 351 22.51 -34.60 -23.22
C GLU A 351 20.96 -34.34 -23.27
N GLU A 352 20.46 -34.06 -24.48
CA GLU A 352 19.16 -33.57 -24.95
C GLU A 352 17.88 -34.39 -24.64
N ALA A 353 16.70 -33.76 -24.75
CA ALA A 353 15.65 -34.14 -25.70
C ALA A 353 14.44 -33.19 -25.65
N ALA A 354 14.00 -32.78 -26.84
CA ALA A 354 12.81 -31.97 -27.13
C ALA A 354 11.53 -32.82 -27.15
N ALA A 355 10.39 -32.19 -26.83
CA ALA A 355 9.08 -32.65 -27.28
C ALA A 355 8.15 -31.45 -27.50
N ALA A 356 7.63 -31.35 -28.72
CA ALA A 356 6.67 -30.38 -29.18
C ALA A 356 5.25 -30.81 -28.83
N THR A 357 4.38 -29.86 -28.49
CA THR A 357 2.93 -30.07 -28.47
C THR A 357 2.23 -28.89 -29.15
N GLN A 358 1.36 -29.23 -30.10
CA GLN A 358 0.55 -28.33 -30.91
C GLN A 358 -0.65 -27.72 -30.16
N GLN A 359 -1.14 -26.64 -30.76
CA GLN A 359 -2.14 -25.68 -30.34
C GLN A 359 -3.57 -26.24 -30.29
N VAL A 360 -4.40 -25.66 -29.43
CA VAL A 360 -5.84 -25.44 -29.68
C VAL A 360 -6.12 -23.97 -29.39
N GLU A 361 -6.55 -23.24 -30.42
CA GLU A 361 -6.90 -21.83 -30.39
C GLU A 361 -8.40 -21.70 -30.10
N GLU A 362 -8.76 -21.36 -28.86
CA GLU A 362 -10.12 -20.92 -28.52
C GLU A 362 -10.17 -19.39 -28.48
N GLN A 363 -11.09 -18.81 -29.26
CA GLN A 363 -11.33 -17.37 -29.28
C GLN A 363 -12.07 -16.94 -28.01
N PRO A 364 -11.55 -15.97 -27.24
CA PRO A 364 -12.27 -15.44 -26.10
C PRO A 364 -13.39 -14.46 -26.52
N PRO A 365 -14.45 -14.34 -25.71
CA PRO A 365 -15.60 -13.49 -26.00
C PRO A 365 -15.25 -12.01 -25.99
N LYS A 366 -16.00 -11.24 -26.78
CA LYS A 366 -15.85 -9.78 -26.93
C LYS A 366 -16.27 -9.08 -25.63
N ILE A 367 -15.28 -8.58 -24.88
CA ILE A 367 -15.47 -7.69 -23.73
C ILE A 367 -15.48 -6.23 -24.22
N ASP A 368 -16.38 -5.45 -23.63
CA ASP A 368 -16.61 -4.03 -23.89
C ASP A 368 -15.37 -3.19 -23.52
N LYS A 369 -14.79 -2.49 -24.50
CA LYS A 369 -13.43 -1.92 -24.44
C LYS A 369 -13.35 -0.53 -23.79
N ASN A 370 -14.45 0.01 -23.29
CA ASN A 370 -14.54 1.42 -22.93
C ASN A 370 -14.52 1.72 -21.42
N LYS A 371 -14.27 0.73 -20.55
CA LYS A 371 -14.37 0.93 -19.10
C LYS A 371 -13.05 1.18 -18.36
N TYR A 372 -11.90 0.91 -19.00
CA TYR A 372 -10.59 1.06 -18.35
C TYR A 372 -9.73 2.04 -19.13
N GLY A 373 -9.21 3.06 -18.44
CA GLY A 373 -8.22 4.00 -18.96
C GLY A 373 -6.96 3.27 -19.45
N ARG A 374 -5.98 4.01 -20.00
CA ARG A 374 -4.76 3.40 -20.58
C ARG A 374 -4.01 2.59 -19.51
N VAL A 375 -3.85 1.28 -19.72
CA VAL A 375 -3.24 0.36 -18.75
C VAL A 375 -1.84 -0.06 -19.18
N ARG A 376 -0.94 -0.27 -18.22
CA ARG A 376 0.39 -0.87 -18.45
C ARG A 376 0.75 -1.95 -17.44
N SER A 377 1.65 -2.87 -17.80
CA SER A 377 2.10 -3.96 -16.94
C SER A 377 3.58 -4.29 -17.10
N VAL A 378 4.16 -4.88 -16.05
CA VAL A 378 5.49 -5.46 -16.03
C VAL A 378 5.51 -6.72 -15.16
N SER A 379 6.11 -7.80 -15.67
CA SER A 379 6.30 -9.04 -14.90
C SER A 379 7.54 -8.95 -14.04
N VAL A 380 7.41 -9.36 -12.78
CA VAL A 380 8.42 -9.12 -11.75
C VAL A 380 9.02 -10.41 -11.22
N VAL A 381 8.18 -11.42 -10.96
CA VAL A 381 8.62 -12.71 -10.43
C VAL A 381 7.78 -13.83 -11.04
N THR A 382 8.47 -14.87 -11.51
CA THR A 382 7.90 -16.21 -11.71
C THR A 382 8.78 -17.14 -10.88
N PRO A 383 8.26 -17.82 -9.84
CA PRO A 383 9.02 -18.81 -9.12
C PRO A 383 9.44 -19.91 -10.10
N GLU A 384 10.74 -20.01 -10.36
CA GLU A 384 11.28 -21.16 -11.07
C GLU A 384 11.03 -22.40 -10.20
N LYS A 385 10.49 -23.49 -10.78
CA LYS A 385 10.34 -24.76 -10.09
C LYS A 385 11.71 -25.17 -9.54
N ARG A 386 11.96 -24.95 -8.25
CA ARG A 386 13.06 -25.59 -7.53
C ARG A 386 12.75 -27.08 -7.51
N SER A 387 13.19 -27.78 -8.55
CA SER A 387 13.30 -29.24 -8.56
C SER A 387 14.13 -29.62 -7.33
N ARG A 388 13.44 -30.09 -6.29
CA ARG A 388 14.07 -30.75 -5.15
C ARG A 388 14.63 -32.07 -5.69
N ARG A 389 15.84 -32.04 -6.25
CA ARG A 389 16.67 -33.24 -6.33
C ARG A 389 17.04 -33.60 -4.90
N ARG A 390 16.40 -34.65 -4.38
CA ARG A 390 16.83 -35.38 -3.19
C ARG A 390 18.10 -36.17 -3.49
#